data_AF-A0A1Y3B7X6-F1
#
_entry.id   AF-A0A1Y3B7X6-F1
#
_cell.length_a   1.000
_cell.length_b   1.000
_cell.length_c   1.000
_cell.angle_alpha   90.00
_cell.angle_beta   90.00
_cell.angle_gamma   90.00
#
_symmetry.space_group_name_H-M   'P 1'
#
loop_
_entity.id
_entity.type
_entity.pdbx_description
1 polymer ?
#
loop_
_entity_poly.entity_id
_entity_poly.type
_entity_poly.pdbx_seq_one_letter_code
_entity_poly.pdbx_strand_id
1 'polypeptide(L)' 'MIVSNEWVTLPDWMAIKRKRYTLQQQTDEPEFVGIIPNLTVSVGRDAKFPCIVNNLDTYRLCWARWSVFTLAK' A
#
# COMPACT_ATOMS: atom_id res chain seq x y z
N MET A 1 23.17 -20.22 36.26
CA MET A 1 22.34 -21.39 36.64
C MET A 1 21.34 -20.89 37.67
N ILE A 2 20.07 -20.77 37.31
CA ILE A 2 18.97 -20.51 38.26
C ILE A 2 17.84 -21.45 37.80
N VAL A 3 17.84 -22.67 38.35
CA VAL A 3 16.88 -23.21 39.33
C VAL A 3 15.48 -23.36 38.73
N SER A 4 15.23 -24.60 38.33
CA SER A 4 13.96 -25.23 37.97
C SER A 4 12.91 -25.04 39.10
N ASN A 5 11.63 -24.81 38.78
CA ASN A 5 10.50 -25.74 38.62
C ASN A 5 9.51 -25.70 39.79
N GLU A 6 8.34 -25.06 39.61
CA GLU A 6 7.09 -25.37 40.31
C GLU A 6 5.88 -24.66 39.64
N TRP A 7 5.15 -25.44 38.82
CA TRP A 7 3.71 -25.38 38.49
C TRP A 7 3.04 -24.02 38.21
N VAL A 8 3.17 -23.52 36.98
CA VAL A 8 2.09 -22.73 36.36
C VAL A 8 1.31 -23.68 35.46
N THR A 9 0.27 -24.31 36.00
CA THR A 9 -0.71 -25.05 35.20
C THR A 9 -1.54 -24.06 34.40
N LEU A 10 -1.04 -23.68 33.23
CA LEU A 10 -1.79 -22.88 32.26
C LEU A 10 -3.03 -23.70 31.83
N PRO A 11 -4.26 -23.15 31.94
CA PRO A 11 -5.44 -23.82 31.41
C PRO A 11 -5.32 -24.00 29.89
N ASP A 12 -5.87 -25.09 29.34
CA ASP A 12 -5.68 -25.55 27.93
C ASP A 12 -5.89 -24.47 26.86
N TRP A 13 -6.69 -23.44 27.14
CA TRP A 13 -6.91 -22.30 26.24
C TRP A 13 -5.69 -21.37 26.09
N MET A 14 -4.69 -21.50 26.96
CA MET A 14 -3.41 -20.79 26.93
C MET A 14 -2.29 -21.64 26.31
N ALA A 15 -2.62 -22.55 25.39
CA ALA A 15 -1.65 -23.02 24.42
C ALA A 15 -1.14 -21.80 23.63
N ILE A 16 0.01 -21.27 24.06
CA ILE A 16 0.75 -20.23 23.35
C ILE A 16 1.05 -20.80 21.97
N LYS A 17 0.16 -20.55 21.01
CA LYS A 17 0.55 -20.43 19.61
C LYS A 17 1.67 -19.42 19.68
N ARG A 18 2.92 -19.87 19.57
CA ARG A 18 4.00 -19.00 19.11
C ARG A 18 3.62 -18.60 17.68
N LYS A 19 2.57 -17.78 17.50
CA LYS A 19 2.63 -16.73 16.52
C LYS A 19 3.88 -16.00 16.99
N ARG A 20 4.99 -16.23 16.28
CA ARG A 20 5.93 -15.14 16.11
C ARG A 20 5.02 -13.93 15.90
N TYR A 21 4.97 -13.00 16.82
CA TYR A 21 4.61 -11.64 16.46
C TYR A 21 5.76 -11.22 15.53
N THR A 22 5.78 -11.77 14.31
CA THR A 22 6.25 -11.01 13.17
C THR A 22 5.40 -9.78 13.28
N LEU A 23 6.02 -8.67 13.69
CA LEU A 23 5.52 -7.34 13.42
C LEU A 23 5.07 -7.40 11.96
N GLN A 24 3.79 -7.66 11.74
CA GLN A 24 3.18 -7.39 10.46
C GLN A 24 3.19 -5.87 10.48
N GLN A 25 4.27 -5.28 9.98
CA GLN A 25 4.18 -3.94 9.41
C GLN A 25 3.05 -4.09 8.41
N GLN A 26 1.88 -3.62 8.83
CA GLN A 26 0.73 -3.49 7.99
C GLN A 26 1.10 -2.36 7.02
N THR A 27 1.92 -2.69 6.03
CA THR A 27 2.13 -1.85 4.87
C THR A 27 0.85 -1.98 4.09
N ASP A 28 -0.08 -1.07 4.36
CA ASP A 28 -1.30 -0.95 3.58
C ASP A 28 -0.91 -0.73 2.11
N GLU A 29 -1.63 -1.38 1.20
CA GLU A 29 -1.35 -1.26 -0.24
C GLU A 29 -1.70 0.16 -0.72
N PRO A 30 -0.97 0.73 -1.69
CA PRO A 30 -1.27 2.06 -2.19
C PRO A 30 -2.62 2.10 -2.91
N GLU A 31 -3.48 3.04 -2.52
CA GLU A 31 -4.82 3.17 -3.09
C GLU A 31 -5.06 4.56 -3.67
N PHE A 32 -5.70 4.61 -4.84
CA PHE A 32 -6.13 5.86 -5.46
C PHE A 32 -7.41 6.36 -4.79
N VAL A 33 -7.35 7.53 -4.17
CA VAL A 33 -8.44 8.08 -3.34
C VAL A 33 -9.48 8.81 -4.19
N GLY A 34 -9.25 8.98 -5.49
CA GLY A 34 -10.15 9.73 -6.37
C GLY A 34 -9.95 9.46 -7.85
N ILE A 35 -10.93 9.90 -8.62
CA ILE A 35 -10.94 9.82 -10.08
C ILE A 35 -10.11 10.96 -10.66
N ILE A 36 -9.28 10.67 -11.66
CA ILE A 36 -8.54 11.69 -12.40
C ILE A 36 -9.51 12.40 -13.35
N PRO A 37 -9.69 13.72 -13.23
CA PRO A 37 -10.65 14.44 -14.07
C PRO A 37 -10.16 14.56 -15.52
N ASN A 38 -11.10 14.52 -16.45
CA ASN A 38 -10.84 14.83 -17.86
C ASN A 38 -10.54 16.33 -17.99
N LEU A 39 -9.32 16.67 -18.40
CA LEU A 39 -8.88 18.05 -18.55
C LEU A 39 -8.67 18.38 -20.03
N THR A 40 -9.33 19.42 -20.52
CA THR A 40 -9.08 20.00 -21.84
C THR A 40 -8.43 21.37 -21.64
N VAL A 41 -7.22 21.53 -22.16
CA VAL A 41 -6.44 22.76 -22.02
C VAL A 41 -6.12 23.31 -23.40
N SER A 42 -6.16 24.63 -23.55
CA SER A 42 -5.74 25.30 -24.77
C SER A 42 -4.25 25.04 -25.05
N VAL A 43 -3.91 24.91 -26.32
CA VAL A 43 -2.51 24.77 -26.76
C VAL A 43 -1.66 25.92 -26.21
N GLY A 44 -0.48 25.59 -25.70
CA GLY A 44 0.47 26.55 -25.13
C GLY A 44 0.24 26.89 -23.65
N ARG A 45 -0.67 26.20 -22.95
CA ARG A 45 -0.83 26.30 -21.49
C ARG A 45 -0.46 25.00 -20.79
N ASP A 46 -0.04 25.12 -19.53
CA ASP A 46 0.30 23.98 -18.69
C ASP A 46 -0.95 23.17 -18.29
N ALA A 47 -0.94 21.88 -18.58
CA ALA A 47 -1.95 20.92 -18.12
C ALA A 47 -1.45 20.21 -16.86
N LYS A 48 -2.26 20.20 -15.80
CA LYS A 48 -1.95 19.52 -14.53
C LYS A 48 -3.02 18.48 -14.25
N PHE A 49 -2.64 17.22 -14.22
CA PHE A 49 -3.53 16.12 -13.84
C PHE A 49 -3.36 15.83 -12.34
N PRO A 50 -4.36 16.12 -11.48
CA PRO A 50 -4.27 15.79 -10.08
C PRO A 50 -4.45 14.27 -9.88
N CYS A 51 -3.58 13.68 -9.06
CA CYS A 51 -3.75 12.32 -8.55
C CYS A 51 -3.48 12.30 -7.04
N ILE A 52 -4.35 11.62 -6.29
CA ILE A 52 -4.22 11.49 -4.84
C ILE A 52 -4.12 10.00 -4.53
N VAL A 53 -3.05 9.62 -3.84
CA VAL A 53 -2.75 8.23 -3.48
C VAL A 53 -2.52 8.16 -1.98
N ASN A 54 -3.21 7.23 -1.33
CA ASN A 54 -2.99 6.85 0.06
C ASN A 54 -1.97 5.71 0.12
N ASN A 55 -1.28 5.60 1.26
CA ASN A 55 -0.34 4.51 1.54
C ASN A 55 0.78 4.36 0.48
N LEU A 56 1.27 5.49 -0.04
CA LEU A 56 2.34 5.49 -1.04
C LEU A 56 3.67 4.97 -0.47
N ASP A 57 3.90 5.12 0.85
CA ASP A 57 5.07 4.64 1.60
C ASP A 57 6.37 4.52 0.77
N THR A 58 6.69 3.30 0.32
CA THR A 58 7.92 2.97 -0.43
C THR A 58 7.70 2.83 -1.94
N TYR A 59 6.45 2.93 -2.39
CA TYR A 59 6.04 2.88 -3.78
C TYR A 59 6.28 4.21 -4.49
N ARG A 60 6.39 4.14 -5.82
CA ARG A 60 6.60 5.31 -6.68
C ARG A 60 5.47 5.41 -7.69
N LEU A 61 4.97 6.61 -7.91
CA LEU A 61 3.93 6.88 -8.89
C LEU A 61 4.55 7.52 -10.15
N CYS A 62 4.11 7.04 -11.31
CA CYS A 62 4.54 7.53 -12.62
C CYS A 62 3.32 7.79 -13.52
N TRP A 63 3.41 8.79 -14.39
CA TRP A 63 2.40 9.07 -15.41
C TRP A 63 2.70 8.30 -16.69
N ALA A 64 1.70 7.64 -17.26
CA ALA A 64 1.78 6.98 -18.55
C ALA A 64 0.85 7.65 -19.56
N ARG A 65 1.40 8.01 -20.73
CA ARG A 65 0.60 8.50 -21.86
C ARG A 65 0.25 7.30 -22.75
N TRP A 66 -1.02 6.92 -22.78
CA TRP A 66 -1.50 6.01 -23.80
C TRP A 66 -1.88 6.85 -25.02
N SER A 67 -1.23 6.59 -26.15
CA SER A 67 -1.69 7.10 -27.43
C SER A 67 -2.31 5.92 -28.15
N VAL A 68 -3.57 6.03 -28.58
CA VAL A 68 -4.03 5.22 -29.70
C VAL A 68 -3.19 5.68 -30.88
N PHE A 69 -2.37 4.80 -31.42
CA PHE A 69 -1.75 5.04 -32.72
C PHE A 69 -2.91 5.14 -33.71
N THR A 70 -3.39 6.35 -33.98
CA THR A 70 -4.08 6.62 -35.24
C THR A 70 -3.02 6.30 -36.29
N LEU A 71 -3.21 5.20 -37.00
CA LEU A 71 -2.48 4.88 -38.22
C LEU A 71 -2.46 6.15 -39.06
N ALA A 72 -1.33 6.86 -39.04
CA ALA A 72 -1.06 7.93 -39.96
C ALA A 72 -1.03 7.26 -41.34
N LYS A 73 -2.04 7.62 -42.13
CA LYS A 73 -2.17 7.22 -43.51
C LYS A 73 -1.35 8.15 -44.38
#